data_AF-A0A2H5W3E7-F1
#
_entry.id   AF-A0A2H5W3E7-F1
#
_cell.length_a   1.000
_cell.length_b   1.000
_cell.length_c   1.000
_cell.angle_alpha   90.00
_cell.angle_beta   90.00
_cell.angle_gamma   90.00
#
_symmetry.space_group_name_H-M   'P 1'
#
loop_
_entity.id
_entity.type
_entity.pdbx_description
1 polymer ?
#
loop_
_entity_poly.entity_id
_entity_poly.type
_entity_poly.pdbx_seq_one_letter_code
_entity_poly.pdbx_strand_id
1 'polypeptide(L)'
;MLIYLVPDSDEGLRVARYGRILLRRFEGRGLVFIAIVRAQIEQARALVENMSLPYPVVADADGRWGERLRLSGHPFGLFVIDPAGKLQFAATKARPQDLRQLAEKHLLGMISYAPTNETPRLKVGMRFPDILVEDLRRGHRTRLQGQQTIIYFTGKCPSCSLASHLAYYLRLRENAGRPPVLLFSPWFSPREVLESTASLSISADLYLAAEGIPGIEDGYYLEGHFPENVLMITTDATGMVTDIRPLT
;
A
#
# COMPACT_ATOMS: atom_id res chain seq x y z
N MET A 1 -18.94 -13.89 -2.96
CA MET A 1 -17.96 -14.22 -1.91
C MET A 1 -17.81 -13.03 -1.00
N LEU A 2 -17.91 -13.25 0.31
CA LEU A 2 -17.68 -12.22 1.32
C LEU A 2 -16.31 -12.47 1.97
N ILE A 3 -15.50 -11.41 2.05
CA ILE A 3 -14.27 -11.41 2.82
C ILE A 3 -14.44 -10.50 4.03
N TYR A 4 -14.18 -11.06 5.20
CA TYR A 4 -14.23 -10.38 6.48
C TYR A 4 -12.82 -10.19 7.03
N LEU A 5 -12.50 -8.97 7.46
CA LEU A 5 -11.19 -8.60 7.99
C LEU A 5 -11.31 -7.99 9.39
N VAL A 6 -10.39 -8.32 10.30
CA VAL A 6 -10.21 -7.63 11.58
C VAL A 6 -8.84 -6.96 11.60
N PRO A 7 -8.69 -5.73 11.11
CA PRO A 7 -7.37 -5.14 10.90
C PRO A 7 -6.91 -4.30 12.11
N ASP A 8 -6.74 -4.92 13.28
CA ASP A 8 -6.32 -4.22 14.52
C ASP A 8 -4.78 -4.07 14.64
N SER A 9 -4.04 -4.37 13.56
CA SER A 9 -2.59 -4.24 13.45
C SER A 9 -2.19 -3.55 12.16
N ASP A 10 -1.00 -2.95 12.11
CA ASP A 10 -0.43 -2.35 10.89
C ASP A 10 -0.43 -3.34 9.72
N GLU A 11 -0.14 -4.62 9.98
CA GLU A 11 -0.25 -5.68 8.97
C GLU A 11 -1.68 -5.86 8.47
N GLY A 12 -2.66 -5.94 9.39
CA GLY A 12 -4.07 -6.01 9.05
C GLY A 12 -4.56 -4.80 8.25
N LEU A 13 -4.10 -3.59 8.58
CA LEU A 13 -4.42 -2.37 7.85
C LEU A 13 -3.86 -2.40 6.42
N ARG A 14 -2.66 -2.97 6.21
CA ARG A 14 -2.12 -3.18 4.85
C ARG A 14 -3.01 -4.14 4.04
N VAL A 15 -3.47 -5.24 4.65
CA VAL A 15 -4.39 -6.19 4.00
C VAL A 15 -5.72 -5.53 3.66
N ALA A 16 -6.29 -4.76 4.59
CA ALA A 16 -7.50 -3.99 4.37
C ALA A 16 -7.35 -3.02 3.19
N ARG A 17 -6.27 -2.23 3.16
CA ARG A 17 -5.98 -1.32 2.04
C ARG A 17 -5.90 -2.05 0.70
N TYR A 18 -5.29 -3.24 0.66
CA TYR A 18 -5.22 -4.06 -0.56
C TYR A 18 -6.60 -4.53 -1.05
N GLY A 19 -7.58 -4.69 -0.15
CA GLY A 19 -8.98 -4.97 -0.48
C GLY A 19 -9.61 -3.99 -1.48
N ARG A 20 -9.19 -2.70 -1.47
CA ARG A 20 -9.63 -1.71 -2.47
C ARG A 20 -9.21 -2.09 -3.89
N ILE A 21 -7.98 -2.58 -4.05
CA ILE A 21 -7.46 -3.00 -5.36
C ILE A 21 -8.23 -4.21 -5.86
N LEU A 22 -8.51 -5.16 -4.96
CA LEU A 22 -9.29 -6.35 -5.31
C LEU A 22 -10.74 -6.02 -5.67
N LEU A 23 -11.40 -5.13 -4.94
CA LEU A 23 -12.76 -4.69 -5.27
C LEU A 23 -12.83 -4.06 -6.65
N ARG A 24 -11.88 -3.17 -6.97
CA ARG A 24 -11.80 -2.55 -8.31
C ARG A 24 -11.53 -3.61 -9.39
N ARG A 25 -10.63 -4.57 -9.13
CA ARG A 25 -10.28 -5.62 -10.09
C ARG A 25 -11.42 -6.60 -10.36
N PHE A 26 -12.19 -6.92 -9.33
CA PHE A 26 -13.28 -7.90 -9.36
C PHE A 26 -14.66 -7.25 -9.28
N GLU A 27 -14.76 -5.98 -9.69
CA GLU A 27 -16.02 -5.25 -9.77
C GLU A 27 -17.03 -6.03 -10.62
N GLY A 28 -18.27 -6.14 -10.13
CA GLY A 28 -19.32 -6.92 -10.78
C GLY A 28 -19.17 -8.45 -10.71
N ARG A 29 -18.11 -8.98 -10.08
CA ARG A 29 -17.90 -10.44 -9.94
C ARG A 29 -18.37 -11.03 -8.61
N GLY A 30 -19.12 -10.27 -7.83
CA GLY A 30 -19.70 -10.72 -6.56
C GLY A 30 -18.70 -10.82 -5.40
N LEU A 31 -17.58 -10.09 -5.47
CA LEU A 31 -16.67 -9.89 -4.34
C LEU A 31 -17.23 -8.80 -3.42
N VAL A 32 -17.35 -9.11 -2.13
CA VAL A 32 -17.78 -8.17 -1.09
C VAL A 32 -16.74 -8.18 0.02
N PHE A 33 -16.39 -7.01 0.53
CA PHE A 33 -15.53 -6.85 1.70
C PHE A 33 -16.29 -6.21 2.85
N ILE A 34 -16.02 -6.66 4.06
CA ILE A 34 -16.40 -6.00 5.30
C ILE A 34 -15.18 -6.03 6.21
N ALA A 35 -14.78 -4.88 6.74
CA ALA A 35 -13.82 -4.85 7.85
C ALA A 35 -14.56 -4.61 9.16
N ILE A 36 -14.10 -5.26 10.23
CA ILE A 36 -14.56 -5.03 11.58
C ILE A 36 -13.36 -4.61 12.41
N VAL A 37 -13.44 -3.46 13.04
CA VAL A 37 -12.33 -2.87 13.79
C VAL A 37 -12.71 -2.77 15.24
N ARG A 38 -11.80 -3.15 16.13
CA ARG A 38 -12.02 -3.02 17.58
C ARG A 38 -11.81 -1.58 18.02
N ALA A 39 -12.77 -0.74 17.67
CA ALA A 39 -12.69 0.70 17.83
C ALA A 39 -14.07 1.31 18.10
N GLN A 40 -14.09 2.53 18.63
CA GLN A 40 -15.32 3.33 18.71
C GLN A 40 -15.75 3.81 17.31
N ILE A 41 -17.03 4.18 17.15
CA ILE A 41 -17.57 4.55 15.83
C ILE A 41 -16.82 5.72 15.18
N GLU A 42 -16.39 6.70 15.96
CA GLU A 42 -15.63 7.86 15.46
C GLU A 42 -14.23 7.47 14.98
N GLN A 43 -13.58 6.53 15.67
CA GLN A 43 -12.28 6.00 15.25
C GLN A 43 -12.40 5.17 13.97
N ALA A 44 -13.47 4.37 13.86
CA ALA A 44 -13.76 3.61 12.64
C ALA A 44 -14.05 4.55 11.46
N ARG A 45 -14.78 5.66 11.67
CA ARG A 45 -15.03 6.67 10.65
C ARG A 45 -13.73 7.33 10.19
N ALA A 46 -12.91 7.80 11.11
CA ALA A 46 -11.60 8.38 10.81
C ALA A 46 -10.73 7.39 10.01
N LEU A 47 -10.77 6.09 10.35
CA LEU A 47 -10.04 5.06 9.61
C LEU A 47 -10.52 4.96 8.16
N VAL A 48 -11.83 4.92 7.93
CA VAL A 48 -12.42 4.88 6.58
C VAL A 48 -11.99 6.08 5.75
N GLU A 49 -12.04 7.29 6.31
CA GLU A 49 -11.66 8.53 5.64
C GLU A 49 -10.16 8.56 5.32
N ASN A 50 -9.32 8.29 6.33
CA ASN A 50 -7.87 8.32 6.20
C ASN A 50 -7.37 7.29 5.19
N MET A 51 -7.91 6.07 5.22
CA MET A 51 -7.50 4.99 4.31
C MET A 51 -8.27 4.95 2.99
N SER A 52 -9.33 5.76 2.85
CA SER A 52 -10.24 5.75 1.69
C SER A 52 -10.74 4.33 1.36
N LEU A 53 -11.24 3.63 2.38
CA LEU A 53 -11.75 2.27 2.22
C LEU A 53 -13.10 2.31 1.50
N PRO A 54 -13.25 1.64 0.33
CA PRO A 54 -14.47 1.72 -0.48
C PRO A 54 -15.57 0.74 -0.01
N TYR A 55 -15.40 0.13 1.16
CA TYR A 55 -16.26 -0.93 1.66
C TYR A 55 -16.65 -0.70 3.13
N PRO A 56 -17.74 -1.32 3.61
CA PRO A 56 -18.22 -1.11 4.97
C PRO A 56 -17.18 -1.47 6.03
N VAL A 57 -17.05 -0.59 7.02
CA VAL A 57 -16.28 -0.83 8.25
C VAL A 57 -17.25 -0.81 9.42
N VAL A 58 -17.26 -1.89 10.20
CA VAL A 58 -18.09 -2.05 11.39
C VAL A 58 -17.23 -1.80 12.63
N ALA A 59 -17.69 -0.93 13.51
CA ALA A 59 -17.06 -0.71 14.81
C ALA A 59 -17.49 -1.81 15.80
N ASP A 60 -16.53 -2.56 16.34
CA ASP A 60 -16.70 -3.59 17.37
C ASP A 60 -16.14 -3.10 18.71
N ALA A 61 -16.76 -2.04 19.24
CA ALA A 61 -16.28 -1.33 20.42
C ALA A 61 -16.16 -2.24 21.67
N ASP A 62 -17.04 -3.25 21.80
CA ASP A 62 -17.06 -4.20 22.90
C ASP A 62 -16.31 -5.51 22.59
N GLY A 63 -15.77 -5.68 21.39
CA GLY A 63 -15.00 -6.86 21.01
C GLY A 63 -15.82 -8.13 20.80
N ARG A 64 -17.16 -8.03 20.78
CA ARG A 64 -18.05 -9.20 20.70
C ARG A 64 -17.90 -9.97 19.40
N TRP A 65 -17.60 -9.29 18.29
CA TRP A 65 -17.32 -9.98 17.03
C TRP A 65 -16.00 -10.72 17.10
N GLY A 66 -14.96 -10.10 17.66
CA GLY A 66 -13.68 -10.76 17.91
C GLY A 66 -13.82 -12.05 18.72
N GLU A 67 -14.62 -12.03 19.79
CA GLU A 67 -14.90 -13.21 20.62
C GLU A 67 -15.65 -14.30 19.85
N ARG A 68 -16.72 -13.94 19.12
CA ARG A 68 -17.51 -14.90 18.32
C ARG A 68 -16.69 -15.56 17.22
N LEU A 69 -15.73 -14.84 16.65
CA LEU A 69 -14.82 -15.33 15.63
C LEU A 69 -13.56 -16.00 16.21
N ARG A 70 -13.48 -16.14 17.54
CA ARG A 70 -12.36 -16.76 18.27
C ARG A 70 -11.02 -16.12 17.93
N LEU A 71 -11.00 -14.80 17.83
CA LEU A 71 -9.79 -13.98 17.61
C LEU A 71 -9.10 -13.56 18.91
N SER A 72 -9.49 -14.13 20.06
CA SER A 72 -8.87 -13.82 21.35
C SER A 72 -7.35 -14.05 21.30
N GLY A 73 -6.57 -12.99 21.54
CA GLY A 73 -5.11 -13.03 21.47
C GLY A 73 -4.51 -12.88 20.06
N HIS A 74 -5.34 -12.67 19.03
CA HIS A 74 -4.91 -12.44 17.66
C HIS A 74 -5.26 -11.00 17.23
N PRO A 75 -4.27 -10.20 16.79
CA PRO A 75 -4.50 -8.82 16.36
C PRO A 75 -5.02 -8.73 14.90
N PHE A 76 -5.28 -9.88 14.28
CA PHE A 76 -5.76 -9.98 12.92
C PHE A 76 -6.61 -11.23 12.70
N GLY A 77 -7.62 -11.11 11.83
CA GLY A 77 -8.40 -12.22 11.32
C GLY A 77 -8.85 -11.98 9.88
N LEU A 78 -8.72 -13.00 9.03
CA LEU A 78 -9.24 -13.06 7.67
C LEU A 78 -10.19 -14.25 7.56
N PHE A 79 -11.40 -14.01 7.08
CA PHE A 79 -12.40 -15.05 6.87
C PHE A 79 -13.00 -14.93 5.47
N VAL A 80 -13.09 -16.05 4.75
CA VAL A 80 -13.75 -16.12 3.44
C VAL A 80 -15.03 -16.92 3.60
N ILE A 81 -16.15 -16.28 3.27
CA ILE A 81 -17.49 -16.83 3.40
C ILE A 81 -18.11 -16.94 2.00
N ASP A 82 -18.66 -18.10 1.69
CA ASP A 82 -19.33 -18.33 0.41
C ASP A 82 -20.74 -17.74 0.38
N PRO A 83 -21.41 -17.70 -0.79
CA PRO A 83 -22.77 -17.18 -0.88
C PRO A 83 -23.82 -17.93 -0.05
N ALA A 84 -23.54 -19.16 0.38
CA ALA A 84 -24.42 -19.93 1.26
C ALA A 84 -24.18 -19.62 2.75
N GLY A 85 -23.25 -18.70 3.06
CA GLY A 85 -22.89 -18.33 4.43
C GLY A 85 -21.92 -19.30 5.11
N LYS A 86 -21.32 -20.22 4.36
CA LYS A 86 -20.35 -21.17 4.92
C LYS A 86 -18.95 -20.58 4.91
N LEU A 87 -18.26 -20.71 6.04
CA LEU A 87 -16.85 -20.37 6.17
C LEU A 87 -16.00 -21.35 5.34
N GLN A 88 -15.31 -20.84 4.32
CA GLN A 88 -14.44 -21.63 3.43
C GLN A 88 -12.95 -21.50 3.78
N PHE A 89 -12.55 -20.40 4.41
CA PHE A 89 -11.18 -20.15 4.84
C PHE A 89 -11.15 -19.24 6.05
N ALA A 90 -10.22 -19.48 6.98
CA ALA A 90 -9.93 -18.60 8.10
C ALA A 90 -8.42 -18.57 8.38
N ALA A 91 -7.89 -17.38 8.65
CA ALA A 91 -6.50 -17.21 9.06
C ALA A 91 -6.34 -16.07 10.06
N THR A 92 -5.42 -16.23 11.02
CA THR A 92 -5.04 -15.21 11.99
C THR A 92 -3.79 -14.43 11.57
N LYS A 93 -3.24 -14.75 10.40
CA LYS A 93 -2.18 -14.02 9.70
C LYS A 93 -2.44 -14.12 8.21
N ALA A 94 -2.33 -13.01 7.49
CA ALA A 94 -2.41 -12.99 6.04
C ALA A 94 -1.64 -11.80 5.50
N ARG A 95 -1.05 -11.97 4.32
CA ARG A 95 -0.44 -10.91 3.54
C ARG A 95 -1.40 -10.50 2.43
N PRO A 96 -1.24 -9.29 1.88
CA PRO A 96 -1.98 -8.86 0.68
C PRO A 96 -1.99 -9.90 -0.46
N GLN A 97 -0.87 -10.61 -0.69
CA GLN A 97 -0.77 -11.67 -1.69
C GLN A 97 -1.68 -12.88 -1.38
N ASP A 98 -1.84 -13.24 -0.12
CA ASP A 98 -2.72 -14.36 0.27
C ASP A 98 -4.19 -13.99 -0.03
N LEU A 99 -4.56 -12.72 0.21
CA LEU A 99 -5.87 -12.18 -0.13
C LEU A 99 -6.14 -12.21 -1.65
N ARG A 100 -5.14 -11.86 -2.47
CA ARG A 100 -5.21 -11.96 -3.94
C ARG A 100 -5.52 -13.38 -4.38
N GLN A 101 -4.73 -14.34 -3.90
CA GLN A 101 -4.84 -15.74 -4.28
C GLN A 101 -6.20 -16.33 -3.87
N LEU A 102 -6.70 -15.98 -2.68
CA LEU A 102 -8.04 -16.35 -2.26
C LEU A 102 -9.10 -15.76 -3.19
N ALA A 103 -9.01 -14.45 -3.49
CA ALA A 103 -9.96 -13.80 -4.39
C ALA A 103 -10.01 -14.46 -5.77
N GLU A 104 -8.85 -14.72 -6.37
CA GLU A 104 -8.74 -15.40 -7.67
C GLU A 104 -9.27 -16.83 -7.62
N LYS A 105 -8.85 -17.63 -6.63
CA LYS A 105 -9.30 -19.02 -6.49
C LYS A 105 -10.82 -19.12 -6.43
N HIS A 106 -11.47 -18.25 -5.67
CA HIS A 106 -12.92 -18.32 -5.45
C HIS A 106 -13.76 -17.65 -6.55
N LEU A 107 -13.22 -16.63 -7.24
CA LEU A 107 -13.97 -15.89 -8.27
C LEU A 107 -13.63 -16.32 -9.70
N LEU A 108 -12.42 -16.83 -9.92
CA LEU A 108 -11.92 -17.26 -11.24
C LEU A 108 -11.70 -18.76 -11.32
N GLY A 109 -11.67 -19.48 -10.20
CA GLY A 109 -11.39 -20.92 -10.17
C GLY A 109 -9.90 -21.27 -10.31
N MET A 110 -9.02 -20.29 -10.43
CA MET A 110 -7.58 -20.47 -10.62
C MET A 110 -6.80 -19.36 -9.92
N ILE A 111 -5.54 -19.63 -9.56
CA ILE A 111 -4.62 -18.64 -9.00
C ILE A 111 -3.58 -18.27 -10.05
N SER A 112 -3.39 -16.98 -10.29
CA SER A 112 -2.33 -16.44 -11.14
C SER A 112 -1.05 -16.35 -10.32
N TYR A 113 0.04 -16.96 -10.80
CA TYR A 113 1.32 -17.01 -10.06
C TYR A 113 2.42 -16.10 -10.63
N ALA A 114 2.08 -15.19 -11.55
CA ALA A 114 3.06 -14.24 -12.09
C ALA A 114 2.41 -12.88 -12.34
N PRO A 115 3.00 -11.76 -11.87
CA PRO A 115 3.20 -10.67 -12.80
C PRO A 115 4.18 -11.17 -13.84
N THR A 116 3.72 -11.20 -15.08
CA THR A 116 4.52 -11.27 -16.30
C THR A 116 5.87 -10.56 -16.13
N ASN A 117 6.91 -11.07 -16.80
CA ASN A 117 8.14 -10.35 -17.15
C ASN A 117 7.84 -9.08 -17.99
N GLU A 118 6.93 -8.24 -17.51
CA GLU A 118 6.50 -7.02 -18.13
C GLU A 118 7.57 -5.99 -17.82
N THR A 119 8.31 -5.66 -18.88
CA THR A 119 9.25 -4.54 -18.89
C THR A 119 8.62 -3.30 -18.25
N PRO A 120 9.39 -2.55 -17.44
CA PRO A 120 8.97 -1.26 -16.94
C PRO A 120 8.31 -0.41 -18.02
N ARG A 121 7.09 0.05 -17.73
CA ARG A 121 6.32 0.84 -18.71
C ARG A 121 6.68 2.32 -18.64
N LEU A 122 7.19 2.80 -17.50
CA LEU A 122 7.69 4.18 -17.37
C LEU A 122 9.09 4.29 -17.96
N LYS A 123 9.31 5.25 -18.86
CA LYS A 123 10.59 5.49 -19.55
C LYS A 123 10.94 6.97 -19.59
N VAL A 124 12.22 7.27 -19.81
CA VAL A 124 12.69 8.62 -20.15
C VAL A 124 11.94 9.13 -21.37
N GLY A 125 11.55 10.40 -21.35
CA GLY A 125 10.72 11.03 -22.38
C GLY A 125 9.22 10.77 -22.24
N MET A 126 8.76 10.10 -21.18
CA MET A 126 7.34 10.01 -20.83
C MET A 126 6.98 11.04 -19.75
N ARG A 127 5.71 11.45 -19.70
CA ARG A 127 5.21 12.26 -18.59
C ARG A 127 5.11 11.41 -17.33
N PHE A 128 5.64 11.91 -16.21
CA PHE A 128 5.44 11.25 -14.93
C PHE A 128 3.94 11.23 -14.60
N PRO A 129 3.37 10.08 -14.18
CA PRO A 129 1.94 9.96 -13.96
C PRO A 129 1.47 10.94 -12.88
N ASP A 130 0.29 11.50 -13.09
CA ASP A 130 -0.33 12.40 -12.12
C ASP A 130 -0.91 11.59 -10.96
N ILE A 131 -0.08 11.40 -9.93
CA ILE A 131 -0.40 10.57 -8.77
C ILE A 131 -0.84 11.42 -7.58
N LEU A 132 -1.89 10.96 -6.90
CA LEU A 132 -2.30 11.50 -5.61
C LEU A 132 -1.33 11.01 -4.54
N VAL A 133 -0.81 11.93 -3.75
CA VAL A 133 0.09 11.64 -2.64
C VAL A 133 -0.41 12.30 -1.36
N GLU A 134 -0.06 11.71 -0.23
CA GLU A 134 -0.29 12.27 1.11
C GLU A 134 1.04 12.76 1.68
N ASP A 135 1.09 14.03 2.07
CA ASP A 135 2.21 14.56 2.86
C ASP A 135 2.15 13.94 4.26
N LEU A 136 3.12 13.09 4.59
CA LEU A 136 3.11 12.34 5.84
C LEU A 136 3.28 13.21 7.08
N ARG A 137 3.85 14.41 6.96
CA ARG A 137 4.05 15.32 8.10
C ARG A 137 2.86 16.23 8.33
N ARG A 138 2.22 16.65 7.24
CA ARG A 138 1.14 17.64 7.26
C ARG A 138 -0.24 17.01 7.13
N GLY A 139 -0.34 15.74 6.74
CA GLY A 139 -1.58 14.99 6.57
C GLY A 139 -2.46 15.47 5.41
N HIS A 140 -1.95 16.32 4.52
CA HIS A 140 -2.72 16.84 3.39
C HIS A 140 -2.45 16.04 2.12
N ARG A 141 -3.48 15.89 1.28
CA ARG A 141 -3.35 15.23 -0.02
C ARG A 141 -3.03 16.24 -1.11
N THR A 142 -2.09 15.92 -1.98
CA THR A 142 -1.67 16.77 -3.10
C THR A 142 -1.26 15.91 -4.31
N ARG A 143 -0.92 16.55 -5.43
CA ARG A 143 -0.38 15.91 -6.63
C ARG A 143 1.07 16.36 -6.82
N LEU A 144 1.95 15.42 -7.15
CA LEU A 144 3.34 15.74 -7.48
C LEU A 144 3.42 16.30 -8.91
N GLN A 145 3.88 17.55 -9.06
CA GLN A 145 3.96 18.23 -10.37
C GLN A 145 5.22 19.09 -10.48
N GLY A 146 5.65 19.37 -11.72
CA GLY A 146 6.78 20.24 -12.03
C GLY A 146 8.15 19.54 -11.94
N GLN A 147 9.21 20.36 -11.93
CA GLN A 147 10.59 19.89 -11.92
C GLN A 147 11.01 19.39 -10.53
N GLN A 148 11.32 18.11 -10.44
CA GLN A 148 11.69 17.46 -9.18
C GLN A 148 12.56 16.22 -9.40
N THR A 149 13.38 15.93 -8.40
CA THR A 149 14.04 14.63 -8.23
C THR A 149 13.28 13.86 -7.18
N ILE A 150 12.76 12.70 -7.56
CA ILE A 150 11.95 11.82 -6.72
C ILE A 150 12.78 10.57 -6.42
N ILE A 151 12.89 10.21 -5.15
CA ILE A 151 13.37 8.90 -4.74
C ILE A 151 12.15 8.08 -4.36
N TYR A 152 11.82 7.09 -5.18
CA TYR A 152 10.65 6.24 -5.00
C TYR A 152 11.03 4.92 -4.35
N PHE A 153 10.44 4.63 -3.19
CA PHE A 153 10.61 3.38 -2.45
C PHE A 153 9.43 2.45 -2.77
N THR A 154 9.71 1.37 -3.50
CA THR A 154 8.69 0.41 -3.93
C THR A 154 8.25 -0.53 -2.80
N GLY A 155 7.08 -1.16 -2.98
CA GLY A 155 6.44 -2.05 -2.02
C GLY A 155 6.96 -3.47 -1.94
N LYS A 156 8.07 -3.83 -2.63
CA LYS A 156 8.59 -5.21 -2.65
C LYS A 156 8.98 -5.75 -1.26
N CYS A 157 9.44 -4.90 -0.35
CA CYS A 157 9.30 -5.17 1.10
C CYS A 157 9.40 -3.87 1.91
N PRO A 158 8.25 -3.27 2.31
CA PRO A 158 8.22 -1.98 2.99
C PRO A 158 8.98 -2.00 4.32
N SER A 159 8.79 -3.06 5.12
CA SER A 159 9.41 -3.16 6.45
C SER A 159 10.84 -3.74 6.42
N CYS A 160 11.21 -4.59 5.45
CA CYS A 160 12.53 -5.23 5.43
C CYS A 160 13.67 -4.27 5.08
N SER A 161 13.36 -3.16 4.40
CA SER A 161 14.37 -2.40 3.67
C SER A 161 14.33 -0.90 3.92
N LEU A 162 13.35 -0.40 4.68
CA LEU A 162 13.16 1.02 4.95
C LEU A 162 14.42 1.65 5.59
N ALA A 163 14.91 1.07 6.69
CA ALA A 163 16.07 1.60 7.41
C ALA A 163 17.33 1.65 6.52
N SER A 164 17.61 0.58 5.78
CA SER A 164 18.76 0.51 4.87
C SER A 164 18.65 1.52 3.72
N HIS A 165 17.47 1.69 3.13
CA HIS A 165 17.29 2.62 2.03
C HIS A 165 17.35 4.09 2.50
N LEU A 166 16.81 4.40 3.68
CA LEU A 166 16.92 5.74 4.27
C LEU A 166 18.37 6.08 4.62
N ALA A 167 19.14 5.12 5.14
CA ALA A 167 20.57 5.30 5.38
C ALA A 167 21.35 5.55 4.08
N TYR A 168 20.99 4.87 2.99
CA TYR A 168 21.58 5.11 1.68
C TYR A 168 21.23 6.51 1.14
N TYR A 169 19.97 6.95 1.27
CA TYR A 169 19.56 8.31 0.91
C TYR A 169 20.41 9.38 1.62
N LEU A 170 20.69 9.23 2.91
CA LEU A 170 21.52 10.17 3.66
C LEU A 170 22.92 10.34 3.05
N ARG A 171 23.52 9.26 2.51
CA ARG A 171 24.82 9.32 1.83
C ARG A 171 24.77 10.08 0.50
N LEU A 172 23.66 9.98 -0.23
CA LEU A 172 23.50 10.68 -1.51
C LEU A 172 23.24 12.18 -1.33
N ARG A 173 22.54 12.57 -0.26
CA ARG A 173 22.10 13.95 -0.02
C ARG A 173 23.27 14.93 0.03
N GLU A 174 24.45 14.49 0.46
CA GLU A 174 25.63 15.34 0.60
C GLU A 174 26.10 16.00 -0.72
N ASN A 175 25.64 15.51 -1.88
CA ASN A 175 26.07 15.98 -3.20
C ASN A 175 24.97 16.66 -4.05
N ALA A 176 23.77 16.92 -3.50
CA ALA A 176 22.62 17.42 -4.28
C ALA A 176 22.26 18.88 -3.97
N GLY A 177 22.09 19.71 -5.01
CA GLY A 177 21.74 21.13 -4.86
C GLY A 177 20.34 21.39 -4.29
N ARG A 178 19.33 20.62 -4.70
CA ARG A 178 18.00 20.59 -4.06
C ARG A 178 17.74 19.21 -3.46
N PRO A 179 17.21 19.13 -2.22
CA PRO A 179 16.89 17.85 -1.62
C PRO A 179 15.81 17.14 -2.45
N PRO A 180 15.99 15.86 -2.78
CA PRO A 180 14.97 15.10 -3.49
C PRO A 180 13.76 14.89 -2.59
N VAL A 181 12.61 14.69 -3.23
CA VAL A 181 11.37 14.28 -2.58
C VAL A 181 11.43 12.78 -2.32
N LEU A 182 11.09 12.34 -1.11
CA LEU A 182 10.99 10.92 -0.78
C LEU A 182 9.55 10.47 -0.95
N LEU A 183 9.31 9.58 -1.91
CA LEU A 183 7.99 9.05 -2.22
C LEU A 183 7.94 7.56 -1.87
N PHE A 184 7.02 7.18 -1.00
CA PHE A 184 6.83 5.79 -0.57
C PHE A 184 5.63 5.18 -1.29
N SER A 185 5.75 3.91 -1.67
CA SER A 185 4.63 3.11 -2.18
C SER A 185 3.48 3.06 -1.15
N PRO A 186 2.20 2.92 -1.57
CA PRO A 186 1.05 2.80 -0.65
C PRO A 186 1.15 1.68 0.39
N TRP A 187 2.11 0.77 0.24
CA TRP A 187 2.32 -0.39 1.11
C TRP A 187 3.13 -0.09 2.38
N PHE A 188 3.72 1.10 2.49
CA PHE A 188 4.43 1.54 3.70
C PHE A 188 3.46 1.97 4.80
N SER A 189 3.78 1.65 6.06
CA SER A 189 3.09 2.20 7.22
C SER A 189 3.51 3.67 7.41
N PRO A 190 2.56 4.64 7.39
CA PRO A 190 2.87 6.05 7.67
C PRO A 190 3.66 6.23 8.96
N ARG A 191 3.28 5.46 10.00
CA ARG A 191 3.91 5.50 11.31
C ARG A 191 5.35 5.02 11.26
N GLU A 192 5.61 3.85 10.67
CA GLU A 192 6.98 3.32 10.51
C GLU A 192 7.87 4.28 9.73
N VAL A 193 7.34 4.91 8.66
CA VAL A 193 8.07 5.92 7.87
C VAL A 193 8.41 7.15 8.71
N LEU A 194 7.44 7.70 9.43
CA LEU A 194 7.66 8.87 10.29
C LEU A 194 8.65 8.58 11.41
N GLU A 195 8.52 7.44 12.11
CA GLU A 195 9.43 7.02 13.18
C GLU A 195 10.86 6.81 12.65
N SER A 196 11.00 6.12 11.51
CA SER A 196 12.32 5.84 10.91
C SER A 196 13.00 7.11 10.38
N THR A 197 12.24 8.01 9.76
CA THR A 197 12.80 9.27 9.23
C THR A 197 13.13 10.26 10.34
N ALA A 198 12.34 10.31 11.42
CA ALA A 198 12.63 11.11 12.61
C ALA A 198 13.89 10.65 13.33
N SER A 199 14.05 9.33 13.56
CA SER A 199 15.24 8.79 14.21
C SER A 199 16.54 9.05 13.45
N LEU A 200 16.46 9.20 12.12
CA LEU A 200 17.57 9.53 11.23
C LEU A 200 17.71 11.02 10.91
N SER A 201 16.91 11.90 11.54
CA SER A 201 16.93 13.36 11.32
C SER A 201 16.79 13.76 9.84
N ILE A 202 16.02 12.99 9.07
CA ILE A 202 15.79 13.25 7.64
C ILE A 202 14.86 14.46 7.52
N SER A 203 15.29 15.53 6.86
CA SER A 203 14.49 16.76 6.70
C SER A 203 13.73 16.85 5.36
N ALA A 204 13.85 15.87 4.48
CA ALA A 204 13.19 15.87 3.17
C ALA A 204 11.66 15.90 3.27
N ASP A 205 11.01 16.34 2.19
CA ASP A 205 9.56 16.17 2.02
C ASP A 205 9.24 14.68 1.86
N LEU A 206 8.26 14.21 2.64
CA LEU A 206 7.89 12.80 2.75
C LEU A 206 6.47 12.63 2.25
N TYR A 207 6.31 11.84 1.20
CA TYR A 207 5.01 11.56 0.61
C TYR A 207 4.73 10.07 0.57
N LEU A 208 3.48 9.71 0.83
CA LEU A 208 2.96 8.36 0.59
C LEU A 208 2.06 8.39 -0.65
N ALA A 209 2.36 7.54 -1.63
CA ALA A 209 1.51 7.41 -2.80
C ALA A 209 0.17 6.77 -2.41
N ALA A 210 -0.93 7.30 -2.95
CA ALA A 210 -2.25 6.75 -2.70
C ALA A 210 -2.44 5.38 -3.39
N GLU A 211 -1.78 5.15 -4.53
CA GLU A 211 -1.79 3.92 -5.32
C GLU A 211 -0.37 3.62 -5.85
N GLY A 212 -0.12 2.38 -6.30
CA GLY A 212 1.16 2.02 -6.92
C GLY A 212 1.37 2.81 -8.20
N ILE A 213 2.61 3.24 -8.47
CA ILE A 213 2.89 4.10 -9.63
C ILE A 213 2.82 3.25 -10.91
N PRO A 214 1.94 3.59 -11.87
CA PRO A 214 1.80 2.82 -13.10
C PRO A 214 3.12 2.70 -13.85
N GLY A 215 3.46 1.48 -14.27
CA GLY A 215 4.70 1.20 -14.98
C GLY A 215 5.95 1.08 -14.10
N ILE A 216 5.83 1.34 -12.80
CA ILE A 216 6.83 1.00 -11.78
C ILE A 216 6.35 -0.14 -10.90
N GLU A 217 5.10 -0.10 -10.46
CA GLU A 217 4.47 -1.13 -9.65
C GLU A 217 3.17 -1.60 -10.29
N ASP A 218 2.91 -2.90 -10.21
CA ASP A 218 1.55 -3.39 -10.36
C ASP A 218 0.92 -3.47 -8.97
N GLY A 219 0.01 -2.53 -8.67
CA GLY A 219 -0.74 -2.53 -7.42
C GLY A 219 -1.50 -3.85 -7.17
N TYR A 220 -1.80 -4.63 -8.21
CA TYR A 220 -2.40 -5.95 -8.08
C TYR A 220 -1.39 -7.03 -7.67
N TYR A 221 -0.20 -7.11 -8.28
CA TYR A 221 0.76 -8.17 -7.94
C TYR A 221 1.72 -7.82 -6.81
N LEU A 222 1.75 -6.57 -6.34
CA LEU A 222 2.63 -6.04 -5.28
C LEU A 222 4.13 -6.09 -5.64
N GLU A 223 4.47 -6.64 -6.80
CA GLU A 223 5.81 -6.63 -7.34
C GLU A 223 6.01 -5.38 -8.19
N GLY A 224 7.16 -4.73 -7.99
CA GLY A 224 7.66 -3.72 -8.91
C GLY A 224 8.02 -4.34 -10.27
N HIS A 225 7.67 -3.65 -11.35
CA HIS A 225 8.17 -3.88 -12.71
C HIS A 225 9.69 -3.67 -12.79
N PHE A 226 10.25 -2.83 -11.91
CA PHE A 226 11.68 -2.73 -11.70
C PHE A 226 12.15 -3.79 -10.69
N PRO A 227 13.26 -4.50 -10.95
CA PRO A 227 13.81 -5.45 -9.99
C PRO A 227 14.23 -4.76 -8.68
N GLU A 228 14.68 -3.50 -8.75
CA GLU A 228 15.20 -2.75 -7.62
C GLU A 228 14.10 -2.13 -6.75
N ASN A 229 14.38 -2.05 -5.45
CA ASN A 229 13.41 -1.57 -4.48
C ASN A 229 13.34 -0.04 -4.43
N VAL A 230 14.35 0.67 -4.93
CA VAL A 230 14.44 2.13 -4.87
C VAL A 230 14.87 2.67 -6.22
N LEU A 231 14.12 3.65 -6.72
CA LEU A 231 14.37 4.30 -7.99
C LEU A 231 14.56 5.80 -7.78
N MET A 232 15.51 6.40 -8.49
CA MET A 232 15.60 7.84 -8.65
C MET A 232 14.98 8.23 -10.00
N ILE A 233 14.07 9.18 -9.95
CA ILE A 233 13.34 9.68 -11.10
C ILE A 233 13.49 11.18 -11.13
N THR A 234 14.00 11.73 -12.22
CA THR A 234 14.11 13.18 -12.42
C THR A 234 13.10 13.62 -13.46
N THR A 235 12.45 14.75 -13.21
CA THR A 235 11.47 15.36 -14.11
C THR A 235 11.85 16.80 -14.44
N ASP A 236 11.49 17.27 -15.63
CA ASP A 236 11.63 18.67 -16.03
C ASP A 236 10.45 19.55 -15.57
N ALA A 237 10.46 20.83 -15.93
CA ALA A 237 9.41 21.80 -15.55
C ALA A 237 8.01 21.42 -16.06
N THR A 238 7.91 20.59 -17.10
CA THR A 238 6.64 20.11 -17.66
C THR A 238 6.20 18.77 -17.04
N GLY A 239 7.01 18.20 -16.16
CA GLY A 239 6.79 16.89 -15.53
C GLY A 239 7.20 15.72 -16.44
N MET A 240 7.99 15.97 -17.49
CA MET A 240 8.53 14.92 -18.34
C MET A 240 9.73 14.28 -17.67
N VAL A 241 9.79 12.94 -17.69
CA VAL A 241 10.87 12.18 -17.08
C VAL A 241 12.13 12.33 -17.91
N THR A 242 13.18 12.86 -17.28
CA THR A 242 14.49 13.09 -17.90
C THR A 242 15.53 12.04 -17.51
N ASP A 243 15.37 11.39 -16.36
CA ASP A 243 16.22 10.31 -15.89
C ASP A 243 15.41 9.31 -15.05
N ILE A 244 15.70 8.02 -15.20
CA ILE A 244 15.20 6.93 -14.34
C ILE A 244 16.36 5.97 -14.13
N ARG A 245 16.76 5.78 -12.88
CA ARG A 245 17.79 4.81 -12.54
C ARG A 245 17.57 4.19 -11.17
N PRO A 246 18.01 2.95 -10.97
CA PRO A 246 18.01 2.37 -9.65
C PRO A 246 18.98 3.09 -8.71
N LEU A 247 18.62 3.10 -7.44
CA LEU A 247 19.45 3.63 -6.37
C LEU A 247 20.18 2.44 -5.73
N THR A 248 21.36 2.10 -6.25
CA THR A 248 22.21 0.96 -5.81
C THR A 248 23.43 1.41 -5.04
#